data_AF-T1B795-F1
#
_entry.id   AF-T1B795-F1
#
_cell.length_a   1.000
_cell.length_b   1.000
_cell.length_c   1.000
_cell.angle_alpha   90.00
_cell.angle_beta   90.00
_cell.angle_gamma   90.00
#
_symmetry.space_group_name_H-M   'P 1'
#
loop_
_entity.id
_entity.type
_entity.pdbx_description
1 polymer ?
#
loop_
_entity_poly.entity_id
_entity_poly.type
_entity_poly.pdbx_seq_one_letter_code
_entity_poly.pdbx_strand_id
1 'polypeptide(L)'
;QRPVHRLAGERWVRHVYGRALVRGMRKPWLAAPIALGLLAVAGIGAWELPTAFLPHWDEGIFVVPFRTPDGTGVRETLQVGRDLMRIALKNPNVERASLVVGRGFGNPYATP
;
A
#
# COMPACT_ATOMS: atom_id res chain seq x y z
N GLN A 1 39.19 20.99 14.64
CA GLN A 1 39.12 20.32 13.31
C GLN A 1 38.88 18.85 13.58
N ARG A 2 37.67 18.32 13.31
CA ARG A 2 37.29 16.95 13.70
C ARG A 2 37.88 15.93 12.72
N PRO A 3 38.54 14.85 13.19
CA PRO A 3 39.18 13.86 12.31
C PRO A 3 38.10 13.06 11.58
N VAL A 4 38.11 13.13 10.25
CA VAL A 4 37.23 12.30 9.41
C VAL A 4 37.71 10.86 9.52
N HIS A 5 36.90 9.99 10.14
CA HIS A 5 37.13 8.55 10.18
C HIS A 5 37.30 8.03 8.75
N ARG A 6 38.54 7.74 8.32
CA ARG A 6 38.82 7.05 7.06
C ARG A 6 38.41 5.60 7.21
N LEU A 7 37.20 5.29 6.76
CA LEU A 7 36.70 3.92 6.67
C LEU A 7 37.64 3.12 5.75
N ALA A 8 38.02 1.90 6.15
CA ALA A 8 38.96 1.05 5.41
C ALA A 8 38.57 0.82 3.93
N GLY A 9 37.28 0.93 3.61
CA GLY A 9 36.74 0.80 2.25
C GLY A 9 36.96 2.01 1.33
N GLU A 10 37.33 3.19 1.84
CA GLU A 10 37.42 4.43 1.03
C GLU A 10 38.48 4.30 -0.08
N ARG A 11 39.62 3.68 0.22
CA ARG A 11 40.70 3.45 -0.75
C ARG A 11 40.29 2.49 -1.85
N TRP A 12 39.54 1.45 -1.51
CA TRP A 12 39.04 0.48 -2.48
C TRP A 12 37.99 1.11 -3.40
N VAL A 13 37.01 1.85 -2.84
CA VAL A 13 36.00 2.58 -3.62
C VAL A 13 36.65 3.56 -4.58
N ARG A 14 37.63 4.34 -4.10
CA ARG A 14 38.36 5.32 -4.91
C ARG A 14 39.10 4.65 -6.09
N HIS A 15 39.73 3.50 -5.86
CA HIS A 15 40.42 2.76 -6.93
C HIS A 15 39.46 2.15 -7.95
N VAL A 16 38.33 1.59 -7.51
CA VAL A 16 37.32 1.02 -8.40
C VAL A 16 36.66 2.13 -9.22
N TYR A 17 36.27 3.24 -8.59
CA TYR A 17 35.72 4.41 -9.24
C TYR A 17 36.68 5.01 -10.27
N GLY A 18 37.95 5.22 -9.90
CA GLY A 18 38.97 5.74 -10.81
C GLY A 18 39.17 4.84 -12.03
N ARG A 19 39.20 3.51 -11.85
CA ARG A 19 39.29 2.56 -12.98
C ARG A 19 38.06 2.60 -13.88
N ALA A 20 36.86 2.66 -13.29
CA ALA A 20 35.61 2.73 -14.06
C ALA A 20 35.51 4.04 -14.84
N LEU A 21 35.90 5.16 -14.23
CA LEU A 21 35.89 6.49 -14.85
C LEU A 21 36.83 6.55 -16.05
N VAL A 22 38.09 6.14 -15.87
CA VAL A 22 39.07 6.11 -16.97
C VAL A 22 38.61 5.19 -18.10
N ARG A 23 38.01 4.04 -17.79
CA ARG A 23 37.50 3.09 -18.79
C ARG A 23 36.28 3.64 -19.53
N GLY A 24 35.42 4.39 -18.85
CA GLY A 24 34.28 5.10 -19.43
C GLY A 24 34.69 6.26 -20.34
N MET A 25 35.65 7.08 -19.93
CA MET A 25 36.16 8.20 -20.72
C MET A 25 36.88 7.76 -22.01
N ARG A 26 37.45 6.53 -22.03
CA ARG A 26 38.10 5.98 -23.23
C ARG A 26 37.13 5.49 -24.30
N LYS A 27 35.86 5.27 -23.96
CA LYS A 27 34.82 4.81 -24.90
C LYS A 27 33.50 5.53 -24.62
N PRO A 28 33.43 6.85 -24.87
CA PRO A 28 32.23 7.65 -24.56
C PRO A 28 31.00 7.18 -25.34
N TRP A 29 31.19 6.60 -26.53
CA TRP A 29 30.10 6.04 -27.33
C TRP A 29 29.37 4.86 -26.66
N LEU A 30 30.00 4.16 -25.70
CA LEU A 30 29.35 3.10 -24.92
C LEU A 30 28.45 3.65 -23.82
N ALA A 31 28.61 4.92 -23.42
CA ALA A 31 27.80 5.50 -22.36
C ALA A 31 26.31 5.59 -22.78
N ALA A 32 26.05 5.95 -24.04
CA ALA A 32 24.70 6.07 -24.58
C ALA A 32 23.90 4.75 -24.55
N PRO A 33 24.38 3.62 -25.12
CA PRO A 33 23.65 2.35 -25.07
C PRO A 33 23.52 1.79 -23.65
N ILE A 34 24.51 2.01 -22.76
CA ILE A 34 24.41 1.60 -21.35
C ILE A 34 23.32 2.38 -20.63
N ALA A 35 23.29 3.71 -20.78
CA ALA A 35 22.26 4.56 -20.20
C ALA A 35 20.87 4.18 -20.73
N LEU A 36 20.75 3.95 -22.03
CA LEU A 36 19.50 3.51 -22.66
C LEU A 36 19.04 2.15 -22.12
N GLY A 37 19.96 1.19 -21.97
CA GLY A 37 19.66 -0.11 -21.38
C GLY A 37 19.17 -0.01 -19.93
N LEU A 38 19.80 0.83 -19.12
CA LEU A 38 19.36 1.08 -17.74
C LEU A 38 17.96 1.73 -17.69
N LEU A 39 17.69 2.68 -18.58
CA LEU A 39 16.37 3.30 -18.71
C LEU A 39 15.31 2.30 -19.15
N ALA A 40 15.63 1.42 -20.10
CA ALA A 40 14.72 0.37 -20.56
C ALA A 40 14.36 -0.60 -19.43
N VAL A 41 15.35 -1.07 -18.68
CA VAL A 41 15.12 -1.96 -17.52
C VAL A 41 14.27 -1.26 -16.46
N ALA A 42 14.57 0.00 -16.14
CA ALA A 42 13.78 0.78 -15.20
C ALA A 42 12.33 1.00 -15.69
N GLY A 43 12.15 1.27 -16.97
CA GLY A 43 10.83 1.46 -17.60
C GLY A 43 9.98 0.20 -17.58
N ILE A 44 10.57 -0.96 -17.91
CA ILE A 44 9.89 -2.27 -17.85
C ILE A 44 9.48 -2.55 -16.40
N GLY A 45 10.38 -2.37 -15.44
CA GLY A 45 10.06 -2.58 -14.03
C GLY A 45 8.92 -1.66 -13.55
N ALA A 46 8.93 -0.39 -13.96
CA ALA A 46 7.87 0.55 -13.62
C ALA A 46 6.50 0.19 -14.23
N TRP A 47 6.47 -0.42 -15.42
CA TRP A 47 5.23 -0.88 -16.06
C TRP A 47 4.65 -2.16 -15.45
N GLU A 48 5.49 -3.04 -14.92
CA GLU A 48 5.02 -4.26 -14.23
C GLU A 48 4.54 -4.00 -12.81
N LEU A 49 4.88 -2.85 -12.22
CA LEU A 49 4.47 -2.52 -10.86
C LEU A 49 2.94 -2.33 -10.77
N PRO A 50 2.23 -3.15 -9.96
CA PRO A 50 0.80 -2.99 -9.80
C PRO A 50 0.49 -1.64 -9.16
N THR A 51 -0.37 -0.88 -9.82
CA THR A 51 -0.80 0.43 -9.32
C THR A 51 -1.89 0.24 -8.28
N ALA A 52 -1.63 0.69 -7.05
CA ALA A 52 -2.63 0.81 -6.00
C ALA A 52 -2.72 2.27 -5.57
N PHE A 53 -3.93 2.79 -5.38
CA PHE A 53 -4.13 4.16 -4.88
C PHE A 53 -3.56 4.33 -3.47
N LEU A 54 -3.71 3.30 -2.64
CA LEU A 54 -3.21 3.22 -1.28
C LEU A 54 -2.65 1.81 -1.01
N PRO A 55 -1.59 1.68 -0.20
CA PRO A 55 -1.13 0.38 0.27
C PRO A 55 -2.20 -0.29 1.14
N HIS A 56 -2.18 -1.62 1.20
CA HIS A 56 -3.02 -2.34 2.15
C HIS A 56 -2.61 -1.95 3.58
N TRP A 57 -3.54 -1.39 4.32
CA TRP A 57 -3.34 -0.93 5.70
C TRP A 57 -4.38 -1.62 6.58
N ASP A 58 -3.92 -2.23 7.67
CA ASP A 58 -4.78 -2.87 8.66
C ASP A 58 -4.96 -1.92 9.87
N GLU A 59 -6.18 -1.39 10.02
CA GLU A 59 -6.54 -0.51 11.14
C GLU A 59 -7.05 -1.27 12.37
N GLY A 60 -7.16 -2.61 12.29
CA GLY A 60 -7.78 -3.43 13.34
C GLY A 60 -9.31 -3.27 13.42
N ILE A 61 -9.93 -2.62 12.44
CA ILE A 61 -11.37 -2.38 12.35
C ILE A 61 -11.83 -2.68 10.92
N PHE A 62 -13.00 -3.30 10.79
CA PHE A 62 -13.67 -3.50 9.51
C PHE A 62 -15.15 -3.14 9.60
N VAL A 63 -15.73 -2.73 8.49
CA VAL A 63 -17.14 -2.31 8.41
C VAL A 63 -17.86 -3.18 7.39
N VAL A 64 -19.00 -3.75 7.80
CA VAL A 64 -19.81 -4.61 6.93
C VAL A 64 -21.14 -3.93 6.63
N PRO A 65 -21.34 -3.36 5.44
CA PRO A 65 -22.64 -2.86 5.04
C PRO A 65 -23.58 -4.04 4.77
N PHE A 66 -24.81 -3.99 5.32
CA PHE A 66 -25.85 -4.97 5.08
C PHE A 66 -27.14 -4.27 4.62
N ARG A 67 -27.98 -4.98 3.87
CA ARG A 67 -29.30 -4.50 3.42
C ARG A 67 -30.34 -5.60 3.60
N THR A 68 -31.50 -5.22 4.10
CA THR A 68 -32.71 -6.05 4.10
C THR A 68 -33.55 -5.74 2.84
N PRO A 69 -34.50 -6.61 2.44
CA PRO A 69 -35.40 -6.33 1.34
C PRO A 69 -36.13 -4.99 1.48
N ASP A 70 -36.47 -4.36 0.36
CA ASP A 70 -37.22 -3.11 0.36
C ASP A 70 -38.59 -3.28 1.03
N GLY A 71 -39.04 -2.28 1.80
CA GLY A 71 -40.27 -2.35 2.58
C GLY A 71 -40.16 -3.11 3.91
N THR A 72 -38.97 -3.63 4.25
CA THR A 72 -38.71 -4.22 5.58
C THR A 72 -38.81 -3.15 6.66
N GLY A 73 -39.60 -3.42 7.71
CA GLY A 73 -39.73 -2.50 8.85
C GLY A 73 -38.42 -2.37 9.63
N VAL A 74 -38.19 -1.19 10.22
CA VAL A 74 -36.96 -0.88 10.99
C VAL A 74 -36.68 -1.91 12.10
N ARG A 75 -37.74 -2.44 12.74
CA ARG A 75 -37.60 -3.48 13.79
C ARG A 75 -36.97 -4.77 13.27
N GLU A 76 -37.34 -5.18 12.07
CA GLU A 76 -36.84 -6.40 11.44
C GLU A 76 -35.38 -6.21 11.02
N THR A 77 -35.04 -5.07 10.41
CA THR A 77 -33.64 -4.72 10.08
C THR A 77 -32.75 -4.65 11.33
N LEU A 78 -33.27 -4.13 12.44
CA LEU A 78 -32.58 -4.14 13.73
C LEU A 78 -32.40 -5.55 14.30
N GLN A 79 -33.31 -6.47 14.03
CA GLN A 79 -33.17 -7.87 14.44
C GLN A 79 -32.05 -8.55 13.66
N VAL A 80 -32.07 -8.42 12.32
CA VAL A 80 -31.00 -8.94 11.45
C VAL A 80 -29.64 -8.38 11.83
N GLY A 81 -29.53 -7.06 12.06
CA GLY A 81 -28.28 -6.43 12.48
C GLY A 81 -27.77 -6.93 13.83
N ARG A 82 -28.66 -7.20 14.78
CA ARG A 82 -28.30 -7.79 16.08
C ARG A 82 -27.83 -9.23 15.96
N ASP A 83 -28.41 -10.00 15.06
CA ASP A 83 -27.97 -11.36 14.79
C ASP A 83 -26.58 -11.39 14.14
N LEU A 84 -26.29 -10.45 13.21
CA LEU A 84 -24.94 -10.27 12.66
C LEU A 84 -23.91 -9.92 13.73
N MET A 85 -24.22 -8.99 14.65
CA MET A 85 -23.32 -8.69 15.78
C MET A 85 -23.10 -9.91 16.67
N ARG A 86 -24.16 -10.69 16.96
CA ARG A 86 -24.04 -11.91 17.76
C ARG A 86 -23.12 -12.93 17.09
N ILE A 87 -23.18 -13.05 15.77
CA ILE A 87 -22.29 -13.93 15.00
C ILE A 87 -20.85 -13.40 15.04
N ALA A 88 -20.65 -12.08 14.87
CA ALA A 88 -19.31 -11.48 14.92
C ALA A 88 -18.64 -11.69 16.28
N LEU A 89 -19.38 -11.49 17.38
CA LEU A 89 -18.89 -11.67 18.76
C LEU A 89 -18.62 -13.14 19.14
N LYS A 90 -19.04 -14.13 18.33
CA LYS A 90 -18.60 -15.53 18.52
C LYS A 90 -17.14 -15.74 18.15
N ASN A 91 -16.55 -14.84 17.38
CA ASN A 91 -15.13 -14.89 17.04
C ASN A 91 -14.32 -14.26 18.18
N PRO A 92 -13.37 -14.98 18.81
CA PRO A 92 -12.57 -14.44 19.91
C PRO A 92 -11.67 -13.25 19.51
N ASN A 93 -11.43 -13.03 18.21
CA ASN A 93 -10.66 -11.90 17.69
C ASN A 93 -11.47 -10.59 17.62
N VAL A 94 -12.76 -10.61 17.97
CA VAL A 94 -13.64 -9.43 17.91
C VAL A 94 -13.89 -8.94 19.34
N GLU A 95 -13.26 -7.83 19.73
CA GLU A 95 -13.46 -7.24 21.08
C GLU A 95 -14.83 -6.57 21.20
N ARG A 96 -15.25 -5.82 20.16
CA ARG A 96 -16.47 -5.00 20.18
C ARG A 96 -17.14 -5.03 18.82
N ALA A 97 -18.48 -5.00 18.84
CA ALA A 97 -19.30 -4.84 17.66
C ALA A 97 -20.34 -3.74 17.91
N SER A 98 -20.56 -2.88 16.92
CA SER A 98 -21.56 -1.82 16.96
C SER A 98 -22.48 -1.89 15.75
N LEU A 99 -23.75 -1.60 15.95
CA LEU A 99 -24.77 -1.59 14.90
C LEU A 99 -25.32 -0.19 14.68
N VAL A 100 -25.40 0.21 13.41
CA VAL A 100 -26.10 1.42 12.97
C VAL A 100 -27.17 1.00 11.96
N VAL A 101 -28.42 1.42 12.18
CA VAL A 101 -29.56 1.16 11.29
C VAL A 101 -30.21 2.49 10.90
N GLY A 102 -30.73 2.57 9.68
CA GLY A 102 -31.38 3.78 9.15
C GLY A 102 -30.43 4.76 8.47
N ARG A 103 -29.11 4.51 8.49
CA ARG A 103 -28.12 5.24 7.68
C ARG A 103 -27.07 4.27 7.14
N GLY A 104 -26.64 4.45 5.91
CA GLY A 104 -25.59 3.65 5.29
C GLY A 104 -24.57 4.53 4.55
N PHE A 105 -23.32 4.07 4.48
CA PHE A 105 -22.21 4.82 3.85
C PHE A 105 -22.46 5.21 2.38
N GLY A 106 -23.29 4.45 1.66
CA GLY A 106 -23.63 4.72 0.26
C GLY A 106 -24.90 5.55 0.04
N ASN A 107 -25.66 5.89 1.09
CA ASN A 107 -26.85 6.73 0.95
C ASN A 107 -27.06 7.62 2.18
N PRO A 108 -26.54 8.86 2.18
CA PRO A 108 -26.79 9.83 3.25
C PRO A 108 -28.25 10.31 3.30
N TYR A 109 -29.07 9.99 2.28
CA TYR A 109 -30.48 10.33 2.17
C TYR A 109 -31.34 9.05 2.18
N ALA A 110 -31.29 8.29 3.28
CA ALA A 110 -32.38 7.37 3.56
C ALA A 110 -33.56 8.23 4.05
N THR A 111 -34.50 8.50 3.15
CA THR A 111 -35.73 9.25 3.45
C THR A 111 -36.49 8.52 4.59
N PRO A 112 -36.99 9.24 5.61
CA PRO A 112 -37.71 8.65 6.73
C PRO A 112 -38.96 7.87 6.32
#